data_AF-A0A2D5ZGM9-F1
#
_entry.id   AF-A0A2D5ZGM9-F1
#
_cell.length_a   1.000
_cell.length_b   1.000
_cell.length_c   1.000
_cell.angle_alpha   90.00
_cell.angle_beta   90.00
_cell.angle_gamma   90.00
#
_symmetry.space_group_name_H-M   'P 1'
#
loop_
_entity.id
_entity.type
_entity.pdbx_description
1 polymer ?
#
loop_
_entity_poly.entity_id
_entity_poly.type
_entity_poly.pdbx_seq_one_letter_code
_entity_poly.pdbx_strand_id
1 'polypeptide(L)'
;MFFRPTGPAADTLKRIRRSPPCRRFKVQTRGKGECTKLIIGIGQVHPVLSGKFERFQARRIANVQGEIFALSRFLSRELDVVSFGQEGYAGKGLARFPQDMLSRLKAAARRRKDVKRVLRTTASAWRKALHKGDQKKAKEQASALNAIALLQATNKGVTMFPIEQADVHSAIGEAIAHLQHEIGQLERSSLYQSVLQKRGKGLTKEEYESTVMRNKLIKQFNKTIAHPQRDRSILREVIKHSGKDITVFILGTGHRSGFLTLAAKELPEEYLLAWLTPPSLWWWKGMLRKIGWIAIIIVSVLSTTLHP
;
A
#
# COMPACT_ATOMS: atom_id res chain seq x y z
N MET A 1 9.92 33.56 -6.60
CA MET A 1 8.61 33.74 -5.94
C MET A 1 7.94 32.37 -5.84
N PHE A 2 7.85 31.75 -4.64
CA PHE A 2 7.18 30.45 -4.49
C PHE A 2 5.67 30.69 -4.36
N PHE A 3 4.95 30.64 -5.48
CA PHE A 3 3.49 30.71 -5.47
C PHE A 3 2.95 29.47 -4.75
N ARG A 4 2.36 29.67 -3.56
CA ARG A 4 1.60 28.62 -2.88
C ARG A 4 0.39 28.30 -3.75
N PRO A 5 0.01 27.02 -3.89
CA PRO A 5 -1.20 26.67 -4.64
C PRO A 5 -2.43 27.33 -4.02
N THR A 6 -3.25 27.94 -4.87
CA THR A 6 -4.53 28.60 -4.54
C THR A 6 -5.69 27.86 -5.24
N GLY A 7 -6.91 28.38 -5.14
CA GLY A 7 -8.08 27.85 -5.84
C GLY A 7 -8.90 26.81 -5.05
N PRO A 8 -10.01 26.33 -5.66
CA PRO A 8 -10.99 25.47 -4.99
C PRO A 8 -10.40 24.18 -4.40
N ALA A 9 -9.40 23.58 -5.06
CA ALA A 9 -8.73 22.39 -4.55
C ALA A 9 -7.97 22.67 -3.24
N ALA A 10 -7.32 23.83 -3.16
CA ALA A 10 -6.59 24.25 -1.97
C ALA A 10 -7.53 24.50 -0.78
N ASP A 11 -8.70 25.11 -1.03
CA ASP A 11 -9.70 25.37 0.00
C ASP A 11 -10.40 24.09 0.48
N THR A 12 -10.71 23.19 -0.45
CA THR A 12 -11.19 21.84 -0.13
C THR A 12 -10.18 21.10 0.75
N LEU A 13 -8.88 21.15 0.41
CA LEU A 13 -7.84 20.53 1.24
C LEU A 13 -7.75 21.16 2.64
N LYS A 14 -7.90 22.49 2.78
CA LYS A 14 -7.93 23.16 4.10
C LYS A 14 -9.10 22.64 4.94
N ARG A 15 -10.29 22.48 4.35
CA ARG A 15 -11.46 21.87 5.02
C ARG A 15 -11.18 20.44 5.46
N ILE A 16 -10.63 19.60 4.58
CA ILE A 16 -10.25 18.22 4.89
C ILE A 16 -9.27 18.19 6.06
N ARG A 17 -8.22 19.03 6.05
CA ARG A 17 -7.21 19.07 7.12
C ARG A 17 -7.76 19.40 8.50
N ARG A 18 -8.84 20.20 8.56
CA ARG A 18 -9.53 20.56 9.81
C ARG A 18 -10.48 19.46 10.29
N SER A 19 -10.84 18.50 9.44
CA SER A 19 -11.74 17.42 9.80
C SER A 19 -11.17 16.52 10.91
N PRO A 20 -12.00 16.01 11.84
CA PRO A 20 -11.57 15.08 12.87
C PRO A 20 -10.76 13.87 12.37
N PRO A 21 -11.10 13.19 11.25
CA PRO A 21 -10.32 12.05 10.77
C PRO A 21 -8.96 12.44 10.18
N CYS A 22 -8.80 13.66 9.63
CA CYS A 22 -7.55 14.07 8.99
C CYS A 22 -6.63 14.95 9.87
N ARG A 23 -7.13 15.54 10.96
CA ARG A 23 -6.39 16.54 11.76
C ARG A 23 -5.02 16.06 12.27
N ARG A 24 -4.86 14.74 12.45
CA ARG A 24 -3.62 14.11 12.90
C ARG A 24 -2.78 13.52 11.77
N PHE A 25 -3.19 13.66 10.50
CA PHE A 25 -2.40 13.19 9.38
C PHE A 25 -1.32 14.22 9.05
N LYS A 26 -0.14 13.72 8.66
CA LYS A 26 0.89 14.59 8.10
C LYS A 26 0.56 14.80 6.64
N VAL A 27 0.41 16.07 6.25
CA VAL A 27 0.02 16.46 4.89
C VAL A 27 1.21 17.12 4.20
N GLN A 28 1.49 16.69 2.97
CA GLN A 28 2.49 17.29 2.11
C GLN A 28 1.86 17.55 0.75
N THR A 29 2.10 18.71 0.16
CA THR A 29 1.44 19.11 -1.09
C THR A 29 2.42 19.38 -2.22
N ARG A 30 1.94 19.21 -3.46
CA ARG A 30 2.58 19.63 -4.71
C ARG A 30 1.50 20.19 -5.63
N GLY A 31 1.80 21.32 -6.27
CA GLY A 31 0.88 22.09 -7.11
C GLY A 31 1.43 23.50 -7.24
N LYS A 32 1.03 24.21 -8.29
CA LYS A 32 1.46 25.58 -8.59
C LYS A 32 0.28 26.36 -9.15
N GLY A 33 0.23 27.66 -8.88
CA GLY A 33 -0.84 28.51 -9.38
C GLY A 33 -2.21 28.19 -8.78
N GLU A 34 -3.25 28.43 -9.56
CA GLU A 34 -4.64 28.17 -9.19
C GLU A 34 -5.03 26.73 -9.53
N CYS A 35 -5.27 25.92 -8.50
CA CYS A 35 -5.63 24.51 -8.67
C CYS A 35 -7.14 24.30 -8.48
N THR A 36 -7.78 23.71 -9.47
CA THR A 36 -9.21 23.38 -9.46
C THR A 36 -9.46 21.93 -9.05
N LYS A 37 -8.52 21.02 -9.32
CA LYS A 37 -8.65 19.58 -9.03
C LYS A 37 -7.75 19.14 -7.89
N LEU A 38 -8.27 18.32 -6.98
CA LEU A 38 -7.55 17.78 -5.82
C LEU A 38 -7.30 16.28 -5.98
N ILE A 39 -6.03 15.89 -6.03
CA ILE A 39 -5.60 14.50 -5.94
C ILE A 39 -5.11 14.23 -4.52
N ILE A 40 -5.63 13.19 -3.87
CA ILE A 40 -5.28 12.78 -2.51
C ILE A 40 -4.63 11.40 -2.54
N GLY A 41 -3.34 11.34 -2.26
CA GLY A 41 -2.63 10.08 -2.01
C GLY A 41 -2.61 9.76 -0.52
N ILE A 42 -3.15 8.61 -0.11
CA ILE A 42 -3.13 8.17 1.29
C ILE A 42 -2.07 7.08 1.45
N GLY A 43 -1.07 7.34 2.30
CA GLY A 43 -0.02 6.38 2.59
C GLY A 43 -0.55 5.18 3.39
N GLN A 44 -0.19 3.97 2.99
CA GLN A 44 -0.52 2.74 3.73
C GLN A 44 0.69 1.86 4.04
N VAL A 45 0.45 0.86 4.88
CA VAL A 45 1.27 -0.35 4.99
C VAL A 45 0.33 -1.52 4.80
N HIS A 46 0.67 -2.39 3.85
CA HIS A 46 -0.14 -3.55 3.50
C HIS A 46 0.11 -4.70 4.46
N PRO A 47 -0.91 -5.52 4.74
CA PRO A 47 -0.69 -6.86 5.26
C PRO A 47 0.12 -7.65 4.24
N VAL A 48 1.09 -8.41 4.73
CA VAL A 48 1.92 -9.26 3.87
C VAL A 48 1.46 -10.72 3.90
N LEU A 49 1.87 -11.49 2.91
CA LEU A 49 1.44 -12.88 2.70
C LEU A 49 2.36 -13.95 3.33
N SER A 50 3.58 -13.59 3.71
CA SER A 50 4.54 -14.48 4.36
C SER A 50 5.30 -13.80 5.51
N GLY A 51 6.28 -14.48 6.11
CA GLY A 51 7.06 -13.95 7.22
C GLY A 51 6.34 -14.01 8.59
N LYS A 52 7.06 -13.60 9.64
CA LYS A 52 6.57 -13.61 11.02
C LYS A 52 6.41 -12.17 11.51
N PHE A 53 5.25 -11.88 12.07
CA PHE A 53 4.91 -10.54 12.58
C PHE A 53 4.57 -10.61 14.05
N GLU A 54 5.13 -9.68 14.80
CA GLU A 54 4.76 -9.51 16.19
C GLU A 54 3.35 -8.93 16.31
N ARG A 55 2.72 -9.20 17.46
CA ARG A 55 1.36 -8.73 17.76
C ARG A 55 1.25 -7.21 17.64
N PHE A 56 2.29 -6.47 18.04
CA PHE A 56 2.29 -5.02 17.98
C PHE A 56 2.31 -4.50 16.52
N GLN A 57 3.06 -5.16 15.63
CA GLN A 57 3.14 -4.81 14.20
C GLN A 57 1.79 -5.03 13.52
N ALA A 58 1.16 -6.19 13.75
CA ALA A 58 -0.16 -6.48 13.21
C ALA A 58 -1.24 -5.50 13.71
N ARG A 59 -1.21 -5.15 15.01
CA ARG A 59 -2.12 -4.14 15.58
C ARG A 59 -1.90 -2.76 14.95
N ARG A 60 -0.66 -2.42 14.59
CA ARG A 60 -0.33 -1.16 13.94
C ARG A 60 -0.88 -1.09 12.52
N ILE A 61 -0.72 -2.15 11.74
CA ILE A 61 -1.34 -2.27 10.40
C ILE A 61 -2.86 -2.09 10.52
N ALA A 62 -3.50 -2.75 11.48
CA ALA A 62 -4.94 -2.55 11.73
C ALA A 62 -5.30 -1.10 12.08
N ASN A 63 -4.48 -0.40 12.88
CA ASN A 63 -4.74 1.00 13.21
C ASN A 63 -4.59 1.91 11.97
N VAL A 64 -3.58 1.67 11.12
CA VAL A 64 -3.41 2.40 9.84
C VAL A 64 -4.63 2.21 8.96
N GLN A 65 -5.07 0.96 8.76
CA GLN A 65 -6.28 0.68 7.99
C GLN A 65 -7.54 1.31 8.62
N GLY A 66 -7.60 1.40 9.95
CA GLY A 66 -8.70 2.10 10.64
C GLY A 66 -8.67 3.62 10.45
N GLU A 67 -7.50 4.22 10.39
CA GLU A 67 -7.29 5.64 10.10
C GLU A 67 -7.67 5.96 8.64
N ILE A 68 -7.25 5.11 7.69
CA ILE A 68 -7.64 5.20 6.28
C ILE A 68 -9.16 5.06 6.13
N PHE A 69 -9.77 4.06 6.78
CA PHE A 69 -11.22 3.87 6.74
C PHE A 69 -11.98 5.11 7.23
N ALA A 70 -11.55 5.69 8.36
CA ALA A 70 -12.22 6.87 8.93
C ALA A 70 -12.14 8.08 7.99
N LEU A 71 -10.99 8.29 7.35
CA LEU A 71 -10.82 9.35 6.36
C LEU A 71 -11.63 9.07 5.09
N SER A 72 -11.52 7.90 4.48
CA SER A 72 -12.26 7.54 3.27
C SER A 72 -13.78 7.59 3.49
N ARG A 73 -14.26 7.18 4.66
CA ARG A 73 -15.68 7.32 5.03
C ARG A 73 -16.12 8.78 5.13
N PHE A 74 -15.29 9.65 5.69
CA PHE A 74 -15.57 11.09 5.72
C PHE A 74 -15.60 11.68 4.31
N LEU A 75 -14.60 11.38 3.47
CA LEU A 75 -14.55 11.85 2.08
C LEU A 75 -15.76 11.35 1.28
N SER A 76 -16.19 10.11 1.50
CA SER A 76 -17.39 9.55 0.85
C SER A 76 -18.69 10.22 1.27
N ARG A 77 -18.82 10.64 2.53
CA ARG A 77 -20.08 11.21 3.04
C ARG A 77 -20.18 12.72 2.83
N GLU A 78 -19.07 13.42 3.04
CA GLU A 78 -19.06 14.89 3.08
C GLU A 78 -18.65 15.51 1.75
N LEU A 79 -18.01 14.73 0.85
CA LEU A 79 -17.42 15.22 -0.39
C LEU A 79 -17.70 14.31 -1.60
N ASP A 80 -18.69 13.40 -1.50
CA ASP A 80 -19.12 12.48 -2.57
C ASP A 80 -17.99 11.65 -3.24
N VAL A 81 -16.93 11.35 -2.49
CA VAL A 81 -15.87 10.47 -2.98
C VAL A 81 -16.33 9.02 -2.87
N VAL A 82 -16.83 8.45 -3.96
CA VAL A 82 -17.37 7.09 -4.01
C VAL A 82 -16.42 6.06 -4.62
N SER A 83 -15.31 6.49 -5.24
CA SER A 83 -14.34 5.59 -5.86
C SER A 83 -12.93 5.87 -5.39
N PHE A 84 -12.18 4.80 -5.07
CA PHE A 84 -10.84 4.89 -4.50
C PHE A 84 -9.82 4.08 -5.30
N GLY A 85 -8.70 4.71 -5.65
CA GLY A 85 -7.60 4.06 -6.32
C GLY A 85 -6.88 3.12 -5.36
N GLN A 86 -6.66 1.87 -5.76
CA GLN A 86 -6.13 0.85 -4.86
C GLN A 86 -4.88 0.18 -5.44
N GLU A 87 -3.76 0.27 -4.73
CA GLU A 87 -2.55 -0.48 -5.05
C GLU A 87 -2.82 -2.00 -5.03
N GLY A 88 -2.25 -2.73 -5.98
CA GLY A 88 -2.51 -4.15 -6.22
C GLY A 88 -3.73 -4.43 -7.09
N TYR A 89 -4.38 -3.41 -7.65
CA TYR A 89 -5.49 -3.55 -8.59
C TYR A 89 -5.11 -2.95 -9.95
N ALA A 90 -5.00 -3.84 -10.96
CA ALA A 90 -4.68 -3.53 -12.35
C ALA A 90 -5.78 -3.95 -13.35
N GLY A 91 -7.01 -4.15 -12.85
CA GLY A 91 -8.15 -4.57 -13.68
C GLY A 91 -8.70 -3.45 -14.57
N LYS A 92 -9.66 -3.80 -15.44
CA LYS A 92 -10.34 -2.81 -16.28
C LYS A 92 -11.53 -2.21 -15.53
N GLY A 93 -11.52 -0.89 -15.32
CA GLY A 93 -12.65 -0.15 -14.77
C GLY A 93 -12.89 -0.34 -13.27
N LEU A 94 -14.10 0.04 -12.83
CA LEU A 94 -14.46 0.05 -11.43
C LEU A 94 -14.72 -1.36 -10.89
N ALA A 95 -14.24 -1.65 -9.68
CA ALA A 95 -14.38 -2.95 -9.05
C ALA A 95 -14.78 -2.89 -7.58
N ARG A 96 -15.15 -4.07 -7.06
CA ARG A 96 -15.44 -4.34 -5.66
C ARG A 96 -14.76 -5.62 -5.21
N PHE A 97 -14.51 -5.73 -3.92
CA PHE A 97 -14.06 -6.99 -3.33
C PHE A 97 -15.15 -8.08 -3.43
N PRO A 98 -14.76 -9.37 -3.37
CA PRO A 98 -15.70 -10.49 -3.40
C PRO A 98 -16.85 -10.37 -2.40
N GLN A 99 -18.07 -10.71 -2.86
CA GLN A 99 -19.31 -10.46 -2.10
C GLN A 99 -19.39 -11.25 -0.79
N ASP A 100 -18.80 -12.44 -0.74
CA ASP A 100 -18.69 -13.28 0.46
C ASP A 100 -17.84 -12.56 1.55
N MET A 101 -16.72 -11.96 1.16
CA MET A 101 -15.84 -11.20 2.03
C MET A 101 -16.56 -9.95 2.54
N LEU A 102 -17.21 -9.21 1.66
CA LEU A 102 -17.98 -8.01 2.02
C LEU A 102 -19.11 -8.34 3.01
N SER A 103 -19.80 -9.47 2.80
CA SER A 103 -20.88 -9.92 3.69
C SER A 103 -20.35 -10.27 5.08
N ARG A 104 -19.21 -10.99 5.16
CA ARG A 104 -18.53 -11.30 6.44
C ARG A 104 -18.09 -10.03 7.18
N LEU A 105 -17.47 -9.09 6.48
CA LEU A 105 -17.03 -7.81 7.05
C LEU A 105 -18.21 -6.96 7.55
N LYS A 106 -19.30 -6.91 6.78
CA LYS A 106 -20.53 -6.20 7.16
C LYS A 106 -21.15 -6.80 8.43
N ALA A 107 -21.24 -8.13 8.51
CA ALA A 107 -21.74 -8.82 9.70
C ALA A 107 -20.84 -8.54 10.92
N ALA A 108 -19.52 -8.58 10.76
CA ALA A 108 -18.57 -8.27 11.81
C ALA A 108 -18.68 -6.81 12.30
N ALA A 109 -18.85 -5.85 11.38
CA ALA A 109 -19.04 -4.44 11.70
C ALA A 109 -20.34 -4.20 12.48
N ARG A 110 -21.44 -4.85 12.09
CA ARG A 110 -22.73 -4.77 12.80
C ARG A 110 -22.62 -5.32 14.23
N ARG A 111 -22.03 -6.51 14.40
CA ARG A 111 -21.91 -7.16 15.73
C ARG A 111 -21.02 -6.38 16.70
N ARG A 112 -19.96 -5.75 16.22
CA ARG A 112 -18.94 -5.14 17.09
C ARG A 112 -19.18 -3.67 17.41
N LYS A 113 -20.04 -2.97 16.65
CA LYS A 113 -20.27 -1.50 16.70
C LYS A 113 -19.00 -0.61 16.54
N ASP A 114 -17.80 -1.20 16.50
CA ASP A 114 -16.52 -0.53 16.32
C ASP A 114 -15.68 -1.20 15.21
N VAL A 115 -15.47 -0.46 14.12
CA VAL A 115 -14.65 -0.85 12.96
C VAL A 115 -13.19 -1.13 13.36
N LYS A 116 -12.61 -0.38 14.31
CA LYS A 116 -11.24 -0.63 14.75
C LYS A 116 -11.11 -2.02 15.39
N ARG A 117 -12.14 -2.47 16.09
CA ARG A 117 -12.17 -3.82 16.68
C ARG A 117 -12.26 -4.91 15.62
N VAL A 118 -12.99 -4.69 14.54
CA VAL A 118 -13.03 -5.61 13.38
C VAL A 118 -11.63 -5.75 12.80
N LEU A 119 -10.98 -4.64 12.41
CA LEU A 119 -9.64 -4.66 11.81
C LEU A 119 -8.58 -5.29 12.72
N ARG A 120 -8.63 -5.02 14.03
CA ARG A 120 -7.71 -5.66 15.00
C ARG A 120 -7.93 -7.17 15.11
N THR A 121 -9.17 -7.63 15.02
CA THR A 121 -9.49 -9.05 15.03
C THR A 121 -8.98 -9.72 13.76
N THR A 122 -9.24 -9.11 12.59
CA THR A 122 -8.72 -9.56 11.30
C THR A 122 -7.19 -9.62 11.30
N ALA A 123 -6.51 -8.59 11.81
CA ALA A 123 -5.05 -8.59 11.94
C ALA A 123 -4.51 -9.67 12.89
N SER A 124 -5.24 -10.00 13.96
CA SER A 124 -4.88 -11.12 14.83
C SER A 124 -4.99 -12.46 14.11
N ALA A 125 -6.07 -12.65 13.35
CA ALA A 125 -6.30 -13.87 12.56
C ALA A 125 -5.26 -14.02 11.44
N TRP A 126 -4.98 -12.94 10.72
CA TRP A 126 -3.92 -12.84 9.72
C TRP A 126 -2.56 -13.27 10.29
N ARG A 127 -2.13 -12.67 11.40
CA ARG A 127 -0.87 -13.02 12.08
C ARG A 127 -0.82 -14.49 12.50
N LYS A 128 -1.91 -15.01 13.06
CA LYS A 128 -2.00 -16.42 13.46
C LYS A 128 -1.89 -17.36 12.26
N ALA A 129 -2.49 -17.01 11.12
CA ALA A 129 -2.37 -17.80 9.89
C ALA A 129 -0.92 -17.83 9.38
N LEU A 130 -0.25 -16.66 9.35
CA LEU A 130 1.18 -16.58 9.00
C LEU A 130 2.06 -17.44 9.91
N HIS A 131 1.85 -17.39 11.22
CA HIS A 131 2.61 -18.20 12.18
C HIS A 131 2.41 -19.70 12.00
N LYS A 132 1.24 -20.12 11.51
CA LYS A 132 0.89 -21.52 11.24
C LYS A 132 1.29 -21.97 9.83
N GLY A 133 1.80 -21.08 8.99
CA GLY A 133 2.08 -21.38 7.59
C GLY A 133 0.83 -21.57 6.70
N ASP A 134 -0.36 -21.18 7.19
CA ASP A 134 -1.61 -21.30 6.43
C ASP A 134 -1.74 -20.16 5.42
N GLN A 135 -1.17 -20.39 4.22
CA GLN A 135 -1.08 -19.39 3.15
C GLN A 135 -2.45 -18.94 2.64
N LYS A 136 -3.40 -19.86 2.48
CA LYS A 136 -4.76 -19.55 2.01
C LYS A 136 -5.44 -18.59 2.98
N LYS A 137 -5.42 -18.92 4.28
CA LYS A 137 -6.03 -18.07 5.30
C LYS A 137 -5.26 -16.76 5.49
N ALA A 138 -3.94 -16.77 5.37
CA ALA A 138 -3.14 -15.54 5.42
C ALA A 138 -3.56 -14.58 4.31
N LYS A 139 -3.71 -15.07 3.07
CA LYS A 139 -4.22 -14.29 1.93
C LYS A 139 -5.61 -13.73 2.20
N GLU A 140 -6.55 -14.58 2.59
CA GLU A 140 -7.94 -14.16 2.86
C GLU A 140 -8.00 -13.05 3.92
N GLN A 141 -7.26 -13.22 5.03
CA GLN A 141 -7.25 -12.24 6.12
C GLN A 141 -6.47 -10.97 5.74
N ALA A 142 -5.44 -11.07 4.90
CA ALA A 142 -4.74 -9.91 4.36
C ALA A 142 -5.67 -9.06 3.49
N SER A 143 -6.41 -9.67 2.56
CA SER A 143 -7.40 -8.96 1.73
C SER A 143 -8.53 -8.34 2.57
N ALA A 144 -8.99 -9.04 3.61
CA ALA A 144 -10.01 -8.52 4.53
C ALA A 144 -9.47 -7.42 5.46
N LEU A 145 -8.16 -7.35 5.71
CA LEU A 145 -7.49 -6.30 6.47
C LEU A 145 -7.21 -5.08 5.58
N ASN A 146 -8.26 -4.60 4.91
CA ASN A 146 -8.21 -3.48 3.99
C ASN A 146 -9.33 -2.49 4.33
N ALA A 147 -8.97 -1.22 4.46
CA ALA A 147 -9.88 -0.13 4.78
C ALA A 147 -11.02 0.02 3.76
N ILE A 148 -10.70 -0.10 2.46
CA ILE A 148 -11.67 -0.01 1.38
C ILE A 148 -12.59 -1.21 1.34
N ALA A 149 -12.09 -2.43 1.60
CA ALA A 149 -12.96 -3.61 1.74
C ALA A 149 -14.04 -3.39 2.81
N LEU A 150 -13.65 -2.85 3.96
CA LEU A 150 -14.60 -2.55 5.04
C LEU A 150 -15.53 -1.37 4.71
N LEU A 151 -15.04 -0.37 3.98
CA LEU A 151 -15.88 0.74 3.49
C LEU A 151 -16.92 0.23 2.48
N GLN A 152 -16.54 -0.60 1.51
CA GLN A 152 -17.46 -1.24 0.57
C GLN A 152 -18.48 -2.14 1.26
N ALA A 153 -18.08 -2.83 2.33
CA ALA A 153 -18.99 -3.66 3.12
C ALA A 153 -20.07 -2.83 3.84
N THR A 154 -19.73 -1.61 4.24
CA THR A 154 -20.62 -0.71 5.00
C THR A 154 -21.32 0.34 4.13
N ASN A 155 -20.84 0.58 2.91
CA ASN A 155 -21.43 1.48 1.93
C ASN A 155 -21.48 0.80 0.55
N LYS A 156 -22.71 0.53 0.06
CA LYS A 156 -22.92 -0.11 -1.24
C LYS A 156 -22.58 0.80 -2.43
N GLY A 157 -22.43 2.11 -2.27
CA GLY A 157 -22.04 2.99 -3.38
C GLY A 157 -20.53 2.98 -3.68
N VAL A 158 -19.70 2.43 -2.78
CA VAL A 158 -18.25 2.57 -2.88
C VAL A 158 -17.63 1.53 -3.82
N THR A 159 -16.75 1.99 -4.71
CA THR A 159 -15.98 1.18 -5.66
C THR A 159 -14.48 1.45 -5.55
N MET A 160 -13.68 0.66 -6.28
CA MET A 160 -12.25 0.88 -6.48
C MET A 160 -11.96 1.11 -7.96
N PHE A 161 -10.92 1.87 -8.27
CA PHE A 161 -10.38 2.00 -9.63
C PHE A 161 -8.91 1.55 -9.67
N PRO A 162 -8.42 1.06 -10.83
CA PRO A 162 -7.05 0.59 -10.93
C PRO A 162 -6.09 1.78 -10.88
N ILE A 163 -5.01 1.66 -10.14
CA ILE A 163 -3.91 2.64 -10.19
C ILE A 163 -2.65 2.05 -10.80
N GLU A 164 -2.66 0.75 -11.11
CA GLU A 164 -1.55 0.06 -11.75
C GLU A 164 -1.92 -0.21 -13.20
N GLN A 165 -1.10 0.27 -14.14
CA GLN A 165 -1.27 -0.05 -15.55
C GLN A 165 -0.88 -1.51 -15.78
N ALA A 166 -1.75 -2.28 -16.41
CA ALA A 166 -1.57 -3.72 -16.56
C ALA A 166 -0.28 -4.10 -17.30
N ASP A 167 0.15 -3.31 -18.28
CA ASP A 167 1.37 -3.52 -19.08
C ASP A 167 2.64 -3.20 -18.27
N VAL A 168 2.71 -2.01 -17.66
CA VAL A 168 3.86 -1.59 -16.83
C VAL A 168 3.97 -2.45 -15.57
N HIS A 169 2.84 -2.80 -14.97
CA HIS A 169 2.79 -3.68 -13.82
C HIS A 169 3.10 -5.13 -14.17
N SER A 170 2.71 -5.63 -15.36
CA SER A 170 3.11 -6.99 -15.78
C SER A 170 4.61 -7.06 -16.02
N ALA A 171 5.22 -6.12 -16.76
CA ALA A 171 6.66 -6.15 -17.02
C ALA A 171 7.51 -5.99 -15.75
N ILE A 172 7.16 -5.02 -14.88
CA ILE A 172 7.84 -4.85 -13.59
C ILE A 172 7.53 -6.02 -12.65
N GLY A 173 6.29 -6.53 -12.67
CA GLY A 173 5.81 -7.65 -11.86
C GLY A 173 6.49 -8.97 -12.22
N GLU A 174 6.70 -9.26 -13.51
CA GLU A 174 7.45 -10.41 -14.01
C GLU A 174 8.91 -10.35 -13.58
N ALA A 175 9.56 -9.19 -13.77
CA ALA A 175 10.93 -8.99 -13.31
C ALA A 175 11.07 -9.17 -11.79
N ILE A 176 10.10 -8.66 -11.02
CA ILE A 176 10.04 -8.87 -9.57
C ILE A 176 9.84 -10.36 -9.24
N ALA A 177 8.89 -11.04 -9.89
CA ALA A 177 8.57 -12.45 -9.62
C ALA A 177 9.76 -13.35 -9.92
N HIS A 178 10.47 -13.11 -11.03
CA HIS A 178 11.71 -13.78 -11.37
C HIS A 178 12.77 -13.61 -10.28
N LEU A 179 13.03 -12.38 -9.84
CA LEU A 179 14.00 -12.09 -8.78
C LEU A 179 13.61 -12.75 -7.45
N GLN A 180 12.31 -12.78 -7.10
CA GLN A 180 11.85 -13.51 -5.91
C GLN A 180 12.06 -15.01 -6.02
N HIS A 181 11.84 -15.59 -7.20
CA HIS A 181 12.09 -16.99 -7.44
C HIS A 181 13.57 -17.33 -7.28
N GLU A 182 14.47 -16.56 -7.90
CA GLU A 182 15.92 -16.73 -7.78
C GLU A 182 16.41 -16.58 -6.33
N ILE A 183 15.95 -15.54 -5.62
CA ILE A 183 16.26 -15.36 -4.19
C ILE A 183 15.77 -16.57 -3.40
N GLY A 184 14.54 -17.02 -3.65
CA GLY A 184 13.95 -18.16 -2.95
C GLY A 184 14.68 -19.48 -3.23
N GLN A 185 15.15 -19.71 -4.46
CA GLN A 185 15.96 -20.88 -4.78
C GLN A 185 17.32 -20.84 -4.08
N LEU A 186 18.00 -19.69 -4.14
CA LEU A 186 19.29 -19.49 -3.48
C LEU A 186 19.16 -19.68 -1.96
N GLU A 187 18.12 -19.09 -1.35
CA GLU A 187 17.86 -19.21 0.09
C GLU A 187 17.54 -20.65 0.51
N ARG A 188 17.09 -21.53 -0.40
CA ARG A 188 16.87 -22.97 -0.14
C ARG A 188 18.09 -23.84 -0.42
N SER A 189 19.13 -23.32 -1.07
CA SER A 189 20.34 -24.07 -1.40
C SER A 189 21.07 -24.53 -0.13
N SER A 190 21.70 -25.71 -0.19
CA SER A 190 22.50 -26.25 0.92
C SER A 190 23.66 -25.32 1.31
N LEU A 191 24.28 -24.67 0.32
CA LEU A 191 25.34 -23.66 0.52
C LEU A 191 24.85 -22.48 1.37
N TYR A 192 23.74 -21.85 0.99
CA TYR A 192 23.23 -20.70 1.73
C TYR A 192 22.68 -21.10 3.11
N GLN A 193 22.08 -22.29 3.24
CA GLN A 193 21.67 -22.82 4.54
C GLN A 193 22.86 -23.04 5.47
N SER A 194 23.99 -23.52 4.96
CA SER A 194 25.24 -23.65 5.72
C SER A 194 25.75 -22.28 6.21
N VAL A 195 25.72 -21.25 5.35
CA VAL A 195 26.06 -19.86 5.75
C VAL A 195 25.19 -19.40 6.93
N LEU A 196 23.89 -19.64 6.88
CA LEU A 196 22.95 -19.27 7.94
C LEU A 196 23.27 -19.97 9.26
N GLN A 197 23.59 -21.28 9.21
CA GLN A 197 23.99 -22.06 10.38
C GLN A 197 25.30 -21.53 11.00
N LYS A 198 26.28 -21.20 10.16
CA LYS A 198 27.57 -20.62 10.54
C LYS A 198 27.50 -19.16 11.00
N ARG A 199 26.34 -18.50 10.81
CA ARG A 199 26.12 -17.07 11.10
C ARG A 199 27.17 -16.16 10.46
N GLY A 200 27.66 -16.54 9.28
CA GLY A 200 28.66 -15.79 8.53
C GLY A 200 30.11 -15.91 9.01
N LYS A 201 30.44 -16.85 9.91
CA LYS A 201 31.82 -17.09 10.39
C LYS A 201 32.44 -18.32 9.72
N GLY A 202 33.73 -18.28 9.41
CA GLY A 202 34.45 -19.44 8.86
C GLY A 202 33.84 -19.97 7.56
N LEU A 203 33.43 -19.05 6.68
CA LEU A 203 32.82 -19.40 5.40
C LEU A 203 33.90 -19.89 4.43
N THR A 204 33.58 -20.95 3.70
CA THR A 204 34.29 -21.33 2.47
C THR A 204 34.08 -20.28 1.39
N LYS A 205 34.89 -20.33 0.33
CA LYS A 205 34.79 -19.39 -0.78
C LYS A 205 33.40 -19.46 -1.43
N GLU A 206 32.88 -20.66 -1.63
CA GLU A 206 31.59 -20.95 -2.26
C GLU A 206 30.42 -20.45 -1.39
N GLU A 207 30.52 -20.61 -0.07
CA GLU A 207 29.55 -20.07 0.89
C GLU A 207 29.55 -18.54 0.90
N TYR A 208 30.73 -17.92 0.85
CA TYR A 208 30.84 -16.46 0.73
C TYR A 208 30.22 -15.96 -0.58
N GLU A 209 30.51 -16.60 -1.71
CA GLU A 209 29.96 -16.26 -3.02
C GLU A 209 28.43 -16.37 -3.05
N SER A 210 27.85 -17.38 -2.40
CA SER A 210 26.39 -17.49 -2.26
C SER A 210 25.76 -16.29 -1.54
N THR A 211 26.45 -15.74 -0.53
CA THR A 211 25.99 -14.56 0.20
C THR A 211 26.08 -13.30 -0.66
N VAL A 212 27.16 -13.16 -1.44
CA VAL A 212 27.35 -12.05 -2.38
C VAL A 212 26.27 -12.08 -3.46
N MET A 213 25.98 -13.26 -4.04
CA MET A 213 24.92 -13.44 -5.02
C MET A 213 23.55 -13.06 -4.45
N ARG A 214 23.24 -13.51 -3.22
CA ARG A 214 22.01 -13.12 -2.50
C ARG A 214 21.87 -11.62 -2.37
N ASN A 215 22.93 -10.93 -1.95
CA ASN A 215 22.94 -9.48 -1.81
C ASN A 215 22.79 -8.76 -3.15
N LYS A 216 23.37 -9.29 -4.23
CA LYS A 216 23.20 -8.76 -5.59
C LYS A 216 21.75 -8.86 -6.05
N LEU A 217 21.11 -10.01 -5.87
CA LEU A 217 19.70 -10.23 -6.21
C LEU A 217 18.78 -9.31 -5.40
N ILE A 218 19.03 -9.16 -4.10
CA ILE A 218 18.27 -8.23 -3.24
C ILE A 218 18.43 -6.77 -3.70
N LYS A 219 19.64 -6.34 -4.10
CA LYS A 219 19.87 -5.00 -4.67
C LYS A 219 19.10 -4.79 -5.96
N GLN A 220 19.12 -5.77 -6.87
CA GLN A 220 18.36 -5.72 -8.12
C GLN A 220 16.85 -5.67 -7.85
N PHE A 221 16.34 -6.52 -6.97
CA PHE A 221 14.95 -6.53 -6.53
C PHE A 221 14.50 -5.17 -5.99
N ASN A 222 15.30 -4.55 -5.11
CA ASN A 222 15.02 -3.22 -4.58
C ASN A 222 15.01 -2.14 -5.69
N LYS A 223 15.91 -2.23 -6.67
CA LYS A 223 15.95 -1.31 -7.81
C LYS A 223 14.73 -1.46 -8.72
N THR A 224 14.30 -2.69 -8.98
CA THR A 224 13.11 -3.00 -9.80
C THR A 224 11.83 -2.54 -9.11
N ILE A 225 11.69 -2.73 -7.79
CA ILE A 225 10.55 -2.22 -7.03
C ILE A 225 10.51 -0.68 -7.04
N ALA A 226 11.68 -0.04 -6.94
CA ALA A 226 11.81 1.41 -6.94
C ALA A 226 11.84 2.03 -8.36
N HIS A 227 11.48 1.25 -9.40
CA HIS A 227 11.58 1.72 -10.77
C HIS A 227 10.71 2.96 -11.00
N PRO A 228 11.26 4.12 -11.45
CA PRO A 228 10.51 5.37 -11.58
C PRO A 228 9.32 5.29 -12.52
N GLN A 229 9.32 4.36 -13.48
CA GLN A 229 8.20 4.17 -14.39
C GLN A 229 6.94 3.66 -13.67
N ARG A 230 7.06 2.95 -12.54
CA ARG A 230 5.91 2.51 -11.75
C ARG A 230 5.18 3.70 -11.11
N ASP A 231 5.92 4.62 -10.49
CA ASP A 231 5.32 5.82 -9.90
C ASP A 231 4.72 6.73 -10.98
N ARG A 232 5.37 6.81 -12.15
CA ARG A 232 4.87 7.53 -13.33
C ARG A 232 3.58 6.95 -13.87
N SER A 233 3.50 5.63 -14.05
CA SER A 233 2.29 4.97 -14.54
C SER A 233 1.14 5.15 -13.54
N ILE A 234 1.41 5.02 -12.24
CA ILE A 234 0.42 5.30 -11.18
C ILE A 234 -0.09 6.75 -11.26
N LEU A 235 0.81 7.73 -11.37
CA LEU A 235 0.39 9.14 -11.48
C LEU A 235 -0.49 9.37 -12.71
N ARG A 236 -0.13 8.80 -13.86
CA ARG A 236 -0.93 8.89 -15.10
C ARG A 236 -2.32 8.29 -14.93
N GLU A 237 -2.44 7.10 -14.33
CA GLU A 237 -3.75 6.48 -14.08
C GLU A 237 -4.60 7.29 -13.10
N VAL A 238 -3.99 7.82 -12.04
CA VAL A 238 -4.69 8.68 -11.09
C VAL A 238 -5.20 9.96 -11.76
N ILE A 239 -4.42 10.58 -12.65
CA ILE A 239 -4.84 11.75 -13.43
C ILE A 239 -5.92 11.36 -14.46
N LYS A 240 -5.82 10.20 -15.11
CA LYS A 240 -6.86 9.72 -16.02
C LYS A 240 -8.20 9.52 -15.29
N HIS A 241 -8.15 9.08 -14.04
CA HIS A 241 -9.32 8.88 -13.19
C HIS A 241 -9.82 10.16 -12.50
N SER A 242 -9.13 11.30 -12.64
CA SER A 242 -9.53 12.57 -12.04
C SER A 242 -10.54 13.38 -12.88
N GLY A 243 -11.57 12.66 -13.34
CA GLY A 243 -12.74 13.26 -13.99
C GLY A 243 -13.63 14.08 -13.05
N LYS A 244 -13.47 13.91 -11.72
CA LYS A 244 -14.14 14.70 -10.68
C LYS A 244 -13.16 15.67 -9.99
N ASP A 245 -13.70 16.63 -9.25
CA ASP A 245 -12.93 17.62 -8.45
C ASP A 245 -11.99 16.99 -7.43
N ILE A 246 -12.32 15.81 -6.90
CA ILE A 246 -11.51 15.09 -5.91
C ILE A 246 -11.27 13.66 -6.36
N THR A 247 -10.00 13.28 -6.42
CA THR A 247 -9.56 11.90 -6.68
C THR A 247 -8.76 11.39 -5.50
N VAL A 248 -9.05 10.18 -5.05
CA VAL A 248 -8.37 9.60 -3.89
C VAL A 248 -7.79 8.26 -4.27
N PHE A 249 -6.51 8.05 -3.95
CA PHE A 249 -5.85 6.77 -4.12
C PHE A 249 -5.05 6.40 -2.87
N ILE A 250 -4.83 5.10 -2.69
CA ILE A 250 -4.14 4.55 -1.53
C ILE A 250 -2.93 3.77 -2.03
N LEU A 251 -1.75 4.18 -1.57
CA LEU A 251 -0.47 3.67 -2.04
C LEU A 251 0.50 3.47 -0.86
N GLY A 252 1.36 2.46 -0.95
CA GLY A 252 2.36 2.17 0.07
C GLY A 252 3.17 3.40 0.45
N THR A 253 3.39 3.63 1.75
CA THR A 253 4.07 4.84 2.22
C THR A 253 5.52 4.98 1.73
N GLY A 254 6.12 3.90 1.20
CA GLY A 254 7.43 3.92 0.57
C GLY A 254 7.48 4.82 -0.67
N HIS A 255 6.39 4.88 -1.42
CA HIS A 255 6.29 5.68 -2.66
C HIS A 255 6.26 7.19 -2.42
N ARG A 256 5.93 7.63 -1.19
CA ARG A 256 5.69 9.05 -0.89
C ARG A 256 6.76 9.99 -1.43
N SER A 257 8.04 9.67 -1.23
CA SER A 257 9.12 10.59 -1.62
C SER A 257 9.27 10.66 -3.13
N GLY A 258 9.26 9.51 -3.81
CA GLY A 258 9.29 9.42 -5.27
C GLY A 258 8.09 10.14 -5.89
N PHE A 259 6.89 9.86 -5.37
CA PHE A 259 5.64 10.45 -5.84
C PHE A 259 5.56 11.98 -5.65
N LEU A 260 6.04 12.51 -4.51
CA LEU A 260 6.10 13.97 -4.29
C LEU A 260 7.15 14.66 -5.17
N THR A 261 8.24 13.98 -5.51
CA THR A 261 9.25 14.50 -6.45
C THR A 261 8.69 14.47 -7.87
N LEU A 262 8.03 13.39 -8.24
CA LEU A 262 7.39 13.22 -9.52
C LEU A 262 6.30 14.28 -9.76
N ALA A 263 5.40 14.46 -8.80
CA ALA A 263 4.35 15.47 -8.88
C ALA A 263 4.88 16.91 -8.88
N ALA A 264 6.09 17.17 -8.38
CA ALA A 264 6.70 18.50 -8.53
C ALA A 264 7.09 18.83 -9.98
N LYS A 265 7.30 17.78 -10.80
CA LYS A 265 7.80 17.86 -12.18
C LYS A 265 6.70 17.65 -13.21
N GLU A 266 5.81 16.70 -12.97
CA GLU A 266 4.90 16.14 -13.98
C GLU A 266 3.41 16.38 -13.66
N LEU A 267 3.08 17.02 -12.52
CA LEU A 267 1.69 17.33 -12.21
C LEU A 267 1.21 18.53 -13.03
N PRO A 268 0.08 18.43 -13.76
CA PRO A 268 -0.45 19.57 -14.52
C PRO A 268 -0.89 20.72 -13.59
N GLU A 269 -0.91 21.95 -14.10
CA GLU A 269 -1.04 23.18 -13.29
C GLU A 269 -2.37 23.27 -12.53
N GLU A 270 -3.45 22.75 -13.12
CA GLU A 270 -4.79 22.76 -12.53
C GLU A 270 -4.94 21.78 -11.35
N TYR A 271 -3.94 20.93 -11.10
CA TYR A 271 -3.99 19.92 -10.04
C TYR A 271 -3.19 20.30 -8.79
N LEU A 272 -3.81 20.02 -7.65
CA LEU A 272 -3.16 19.96 -6.36
C LEU A 272 -3.05 18.50 -5.91
N LEU A 273 -1.83 17.99 -5.75
CA LEU A 273 -1.58 16.74 -5.05
C LEU A 273 -1.42 17.00 -3.55
N ALA A 274 -2.15 16.25 -2.72
CA ALA A 274 -1.97 16.15 -1.28
C ALA A 274 -1.64 14.71 -0.86
N TRP A 275 -0.44 14.48 -0.33
CA TRP A 275 -0.06 13.22 0.29
C TRP A 275 -0.36 13.24 1.78
N LEU A 276 -1.24 12.34 2.22
CA LEU A 276 -1.67 12.16 3.60
C LEU A 276 -0.99 10.94 4.21
N THR A 277 -0.19 11.14 5.26
CA THR A 277 0.46 10.05 6.01
C THR A 277 -0.28 9.82 7.34
N PRO A 278 -0.93 8.65 7.52
CA PRO A 278 -1.58 8.30 8.78
C PRO A 278 -0.61 8.40 9.98
N PRO A 279 -1.07 8.87 11.15
CA PRO A 279 -0.23 9.03 12.34
C PRO A 279 0.39 7.71 12.80
N SER A 280 -0.31 6.59 12.60
CA SER A 280 0.25 5.28 12.92
C SER A 280 1.50 4.94 12.08
N LEU A 281 1.74 5.57 10.92
CA LEU A 281 2.94 5.34 10.10
C LEU A 281 4.16 6.18 10.49
N TRP A 282 4.02 7.22 11.31
CA TRP A 282 5.14 8.12 11.62
C TRP A 282 6.28 7.41 12.35
N TRP A 283 5.92 6.53 13.29
CA TRP A 283 6.86 5.72 14.03
C TRP A 283 7.49 4.59 13.18
N TRP A 284 6.80 4.12 12.14
CA TRP A 284 7.30 3.09 11.24
C TRP A 284 8.52 3.56 10.45
N LYS A 285 8.65 4.87 10.17
CA LYS A 285 9.87 5.45 9.59
C LYS A 285 11.05 5.46 10.56
N GLY A 286 10.79 5.65 11.85
CA GLY A 286 11.81 5.49 12.89
C GLY A 286 12.24 4.04 13.06
N MET A 287 11.28 3.11 13.02
CA MET A 287 11.53 1.67 13.11
C MET A 287 12.24 1.12 11.86
N LEU A 288 11.83 1.47 10.64
CA LEU A 288 12.50 1.08 9.40
C LEU A 288 13.90 1.69 9.24
N ARG A 289 14.17 2.87 9.82
CA ARG A 289 15.55 3.42 9.88
C ARG A 289 16.46 2.58 10.80
N LYS A 290 15.90 1.94 11.84
CA LYS A 290 16.61 1.01 12.72
C LYS A 290 16.66 -0.43 12.19
N ILE A 291 15.63 -0.85 11.46
CA ILE A 291 15.50 -2.18 10.81
C ILE A 291 15.99 -2.13 9.34
N GLY A 292 16.66 -1.05 8.91
CA GLY A 292 17.06 -0.76 7.54
C GLY A 292 17.99 -1.80 6.87
N TRP A 293 18.23 -2.93 7.53
CA TRP A 293 19.00 -4.06 7.07
C TRP A 293 18.20 -5.36 6.87
N ILE A 294 16.92 -5.51 7.30
CA ILE A 294 16.32 -6.86 7.43
C ILE A 294 14.98 -7.17 6.70
N ALA A 295 14.01 -6.28 6.46
CA ALA A 295 12.75 -6.77 5.86
C ALA A 295 11.88 -5.73 5.15
N ILE A 296 11.95 -5.71 3.81
CA ILE A 296 10.79 -5.41 2.95
C ILE A 296 10.64 -6.58 1.98
N ILE A 297 10.32 -7.74 2.55
CA ILE A 297 9.81 -8.88 1.80
C ILE A 297 8.29 -8.77 1.90
N ILE A 298 7.64 -8.67 0.74
CA ILE A 298 6.46 -9.43 0.29
C ILE A 298 5.73 -8.58 -0.73
N VAL A 299 6.19 -8.76 -1.95
CA VAL A 299 5.41 -8.53 -3.16
C VAL A 299 4.17 -9.40 -3.08
N SER A 300 3.06 -8.79 -3.46
CA SER A 300 1.78 -9.39 -3.79
C SER A 300 1.93 -10.46 -4.88
N VAL A 301 2.45 -11.63 -4.53
CA VAL A 301 2.21 -12.85 -5.31
C VAL A 301 0.82 -13.30 -4.90
N LEU A 302 -0.18 -12.97 -5.73
CA LEU A 302 -1.37 -13.78 -6.00
C LEU A 302 -2.31 -13.03 -6.97
N SER A 303 -1.87 -12.92 -8.22
CA SER A 303 -2.76 -12.83 -9.38
C SER A 303 -2.45 -14.00 -10.31
N THR A 304 -2.48 -15.22 -9.79
CA THR A 304 -2.87 -16.38 -10.57
C THR A 304 -4.32 -16.70 -10.24
N THR A 305 -5.11 -16.90 -11.29
CA THR A 305 -6.51 -17.37 -11.36
C THR A 305 -7.60 -16.35 -11.01
N LEU A 306 -7.94 -15.51 -12.02
CA LEU A 306 -9.33 -15.12 -12.30
C LEU A 306 -9.47 -14.98 -13.83
N HIS A 307 -9.75 -16.09 -14.49
CA HIS A 307 -10.57 -16.12 -15.69
C HIS A 307 -11.59 -17.25 -15.45
N PRO A 308 -12.91 -17.05 -15.71
CA PRO A 308 -13.65 -18.15 -16.30
C PRO A 308 -13.04 -18.48 -17.67
#